data_AF-A0A2E4W536-F1
#
_entry.id   AF-A0A2E4W536-F1
#
_cell.length_a   1.000
_cell.length_b   1.000
_cell.length_c   1.000
_cell.angle_alpha   90.00
_cell.angle_beta   90.00
_cell.angle_gamma   90.00
#
_symmetry.space_group_name_H-M   'P 1'
#
loop_
_entity.id
_entity.type
_entity.pdbx_description
1 polymer ?
#
loop_
_entity_poly.entity_id
_entity_poly.type
_entity_poly.pdbx_seq_one_letter_code
_entity_poly.pdbx_strand_id
1 'polypeptide(L)'
;MKLDDGVSLVVSGTLGCYTDGALSTLRFTSTETQGSSLSTSAPPLSAFTRAERRLIRALRTPTQVQRYLNGLPYNTEPPPQPATLRTFRGVVQTNTAHCLEAALTSAVILEQHGLPPLVLSFESVDELDHVMFVYRRADHWGSVSRSRDPGLHGRKPMFATPRALALSYVDPYVDFTGRITGYTVVDLRILGRYDWRLSSGNVFKVERMLLEYPHRRLHTSDRRVARLRARYRAFKAKHPDRRPVYYRNRDRWSALPAEFTRWR
;
A
#
# COMPACT_ATOMS: atom_id res chain seq x y z
N MET A 1 36.09 22.75 28.50
CA MET A 1 36.90 23.72 27.72
C MET A 1 36.89 23.19 26.29
N LYS A 2 35.85 23.56 25.51
CA LYS A 2 35.88 24.55 24.41
C LYS A 2 36.89 24.15 23.31
N LEU A 3 36.60 24.05 22.02
CA LEU A 3 35.45 24.32 21.13
C LEU A 3 35.71 23.54 19.81
N ASP A 4 34.64 23.23 19.07
CA ASP A 4 34.39 23.33 17.61
C ASP A 4 35.53 22.99 16.60
N ASP A 5 35.27 22.21 15.54
CA ASP A 5 34.67 22.72 14.31
C ASP A 5 33.72 21.73 13.62
N GLY A 6 32.62 22.28 13.12
CA GLY A 6 31.63 21.61 12.30
C GLY A 6 31.80 21.88 10.81
N VAL A 7 31.30 20.97 9.99
CA VAL A 7 30.92 21.27 8.61
C VAL A 7 29.54 20.67 8.37
N SER A 8 28.56 21.57 8.28
CA SER A 8 27.18 21.32 7.92
C SER A 8 27.05 21.60 6.42
N LEU A 9 26.68 20.61 5.61
CA LEU A 9 26.35 20.83 4.21
C LEU A 9 24.86 21.16 4.10
N VAL A 10 24.56 22.46 4.02
CA VAL A 10 23.24 23.01 3.71
C VAL A 10 23.15 23.12 2.19
N VAL A 11 22.27 22.36 1.55
CA VAL A 11 21.87 22.60 0.15
C VAL A 11 20.64 23.48 0.18
N SER A 12 20.86 24.78 -0.04
CA SER A 12 19.84 25.78 -0.28
C SER A 12 19.32 25.66 -1.71
N GLY A 13 18.04 25.38 -1.89
CA GLY A 13 17.34 25.37 -3.17
C GLY A 13 16.36 26.54 -3.23
N THR A 14 16.68 27.51 -4.07
CA THR A 14 16.01 28.80 -4.26
C THR A 14 14.51 28.68 -4.62
N LEU A 15 13.65 29.35 -3.85
CA LEU A 15 12.28 29.69 -4.25
C LEU A 15 12.32 30.72 -5.38
N GLY A 16 11.83 30.35 -6.56
CA GLY A 16 11.51 31.28 -7.64
C GLY A 16 10.04 31.65 -7.60
N CYS A 17 9.77 32.89 -7.18
CA CYS A 17 8.47 33.54 -7.31
C CYS A 17 8.23 33.89 -8.79
N TYR A 18 7.09 33.50 -9.36
CA TYR A 18 6.58 34.06 -10.61
C TYR A 18 5.14 34.52 -10.40
N THR A 19 4.95 35.83 -10.47
CA THR A 19 3.65 36.50 -10.52
C THR A 19 3.26 36.81 -11.96
N ASP A 20 1.95 36.66 -12.19
CA ASP A 20 1.08 37.32 -13.17
C ASP A 20 1.17 37.05 -14.68
N GLY A 21 -0.02 36.85 -15.26
CA GLY A 21 -0.33 37.32 -16.61
C GLY A 21 -0.89 36.30 -17.61
N ALA A 22 -2.14 36.54 -18.00
CA ALA A 22 -2.80 36.18 -19.26
C ALA A 22 -3.52 34.82 -19.37
N LEU A 23 -4.84 34.89 -19.17
CA LEU A 23 -5.84 34.00 -19.76
C LEU A 23 -5.73 34.06 -21.29
N SER A 24 -5.33 32.96 -21.93
CA SER A 24 -5.48 32.75 -23.36
C SER A 24 -6.39 31.54 -23.60
N THR A 25 -7.57 31.82 -24.11
CA THR A 25 -8.59 30.85 -24.51
C THR A 25 -8.15 30.15 -25.80
N LEU A 26 -7.46 29.02 -25.69
CA LEU A 26 -7.18 28.14 -26.83
C LEU A 26 -8.40 27.26 -27.13
N ARG A 27 -9.12 27.63 -28.20
CA ARG A 27 -10.11 26.77 -28.84
C ARG A 27 -9.39 25.61 -29.52
N PHE A 28 -9.60 24.39 -29.02
CA PHE A 28 -9.19 23.17 -29.72
C PHE A 28 -10.23 22.83 -30.79
N THR A 29 -9.82 22.87 -32.05
CA THR A 29 -10.55 22.30 -33.18
C THR A 29 -10.45 20.77 -33.09
N SER A 30 -11.60 20.10 -33.07
CA SER A 30 -11.70 18.65 -33.05
C SER A 30 -11.31 18.08 -34.42
N THR A 31 -10.17 17.43 -34.51
CA THR A 31 -9.88 16.45 -35.56
C THR A 31 -10.09 15.06 -35.00
N GLU A 32 -11.14 14.39 -35.49
CA GLU A 32 -11.42 12.97 -35.26
C GLU A 32 -10.20 12.13 -35.65
N THR A 33 -9.49 11.64 -34.65
CA THR A 33 -8.64 10.46 -34.82
C THR A 33 -9.36 9.31 -34.14
N GLN A 34 -9.77 8.32 -34.93
CA GLN A 34 -10.43 7.10 -34.46
C GLN A 34 -9.64 6.47 -33.30
N GLY A 35 -10.18 6.60 -32.09
CA GLY A 35 -9.60 6.05 -30.88
C GLY A 35 -9.90 4.56 -30.77
N SER A 36 -8.87 3.74 -30.98
CA SER A 36 -8.82 2.36 -30.51
C SER A 36 -9.25 2.29 -29.04
N SER A 37 -10.28 1.51 -28.73
CA SER A 37 -10.84 1.38 -27.38
C SER A 37 -9.78 0.80 -26.43
N LEU A 38 -9.15 1.69 -25.65
CA LEU A 38 -8.11 1.36 -24.68
C LEU A 38 -8.72 0.51 -23.56
N SER A 39 -8.40 -0.79 -23.55
CA SER A 39 -9.00 -1.74 -22.61
C SER A 39 -8.68 -1.37 -21.15
N THR A 40 -9.72 -0.92 -20.47
CA THR A 40 -9.83 -0.69 -19.01
C THR A 40 -10.12 -2.01 -18.26
N SER A 41 -10.05 -3.14 -18.97
CA SER A 41 -10.40 -4.47 -18.48
C SER A 41 -9.17 -5.32 -18.13
N ALA A 42 -9.38 -6.36 -17.33
CA ALA A 42 -8.35 -7.31 -16.95
C ALA A 42 -7.72 -7.97 -18.19
N PRO A 43 -6.39 -8.19 -18.22
CA PRO A 43 -5.74 -8.87 -19.35
C PRO A 43 -6.27 -10.30 -19.48
N PRO A 44 -6.32 -10.87 -20.71
CA PRO A 44 -6.78 -12.24 -20.90
C PRO A 44 -5.85 -13.24 -20.20
N LEU A 45 -6.40 -14.37 -19.73
CA LEU A 45 -5.62 -15.41 -19.05
C LEU A 45 -4.45 -15.96 -19.87
N SER A 46 -4.52 -15.87 -21.20
CA SER A 46 -3.44 -16.27 -22.12
C SER A 46 -2.17 -15.42 -21.97
N ALA A 47 -2.28 -14.17 -21.51
CA ALA A 47 -1.15 -13.25 -21.31
C ALA A 47 -0.29 -13.56 -20.07
N PHE A 48 -0.81 -14.41 -19.17
CA PHE A 48 -0.11 -14.87 -17.98
C PHE A 48 0.74 -16.12 -18.25
N THR A 49 1.76 -16.38 -17.43
CA THR A 49 2.50 -17.64 -17.46
C THR A 49 1.66 -18.80 -16.93
N ARG A 50 2.12 -20.05 -17.12
CA ARG A 50 1.43 -21.23 -16.55
C ARG A 50 1.34 -21.18 -15.03
N ALA A 51 2.40 -20.73 -14.36
CA ALA A 51 2.44 -20.58 -12.90
C ALA A 51 1.49 -19.47 -12.42
N GLU A 52 1.51 -18.31 -13.06
CA GLU A 52 0.59 -17.19 -12.81
C GLU A 52 -0.87 -17.61 -12.96
N ARG A 53 -1.22 -18.28 -14.07
CA ARG A 53 -2.58 -18.82 -14.30
C ARG A 53 -3.02 -19.80 -13.21
N ARG A 54 -2.12 -20.65 -12.72
CA ARG A 54 -2.45 -21.60 -11.65
C ARG A 54 -2.83 -20.87 -10.37
N LEU A 55 -2.08 -19.83 -10.00
CA LEU A 55 -2.40 -18.99 -8.84
C LEU A 55 -3.71 -18.25 -9.04
N ILE A 56 -3.91 -17.58 -10.18
CA ILE A 56 -5.16 -16.87 -10.50
C ILE A 56 -6.36 -17.82 -10.36
N ARG A 57 -6.32 -19.01 -10.96
CA ARG A 57 -7.44 -19.98 -10.90
C ARG A 57 -7.73 -20.50 -9.49
N ALA A 58 -6.70 -20.63 -8.65
CA ALA A 58 -6.82 -21.16 -7.29
C ALA A 58 -7.28 -20.10 -6.28
N LEU A 59 -6.87 -18.84 -6.45
CA LEU A 59 -7.06 -17.76 -5.49
C LEU A 59 -8.25 -16.86 -5.91
N ARG A 60 -9.46 -17.38 -5.73
CA ARG A 60 -10.72 -16.75 -6.21
C ARG A 60 -11.32 -15.71 -5.28
N THR A 61 -10.81 -15.62 -4.05
CA THR A 61 -11.39 -14.77 -3.00
C THR A 61 -10.31 -13.98 -2.28
N PRO A 62 -10.64 -12.80 -1.72
CA PRO A 62 -9.70 -12.03 -0.91
C PRO A 62 -9.08 -12.84 0.24
N THR A 63 -9.86 -13.73 0.87
CA THR A 63 -9.38 -14.61 1.93
C THR A 63 -8.37 -15.66 1.43
N GLN A 64 -8.52 -16.18 0.21
CA GLN A 64 -7.52 -17.08 -0.39
C GLN A 64 -6.24 -16.32 -0.74
N VAL A 65 -6.35 -15.13 -1.34
CA VAL A 65 -5.19 -14.29 -1.66
C VAL A 65 -4.44 -13.89 -0.38
N GLN A 66 -5.15 -13.47 0.67
CA GLN A 66 -4.52 -13.16 1.96
C GLN A 66 -3.76 -14.35 2.54
N ARG A 67 -4.31 -15.57 2.46
CA ARG A 67 -3.63 -16.78 2.93
C ARG A 67 -2.37 -17.09 2.10
N TYR A 68 -2.44 -16.92 0.78
CA TYR A 68 -1.27 -17.06 -0.09
C TYR A 68 -0.17 -16.06 0.29
N LEU A 69 -0.51 -14.77 0.40
CA LEU A 69 0.44 -13.71 0.78
C LEU A 69 1.03 -13.89 2.19
N ASN A 70 0.24 -14.43 3.12
CA ASN A 70 0.73 -14.77 4.46
C ASN A 70 1.77 -15.90 4.44
N GLY A 71 1.79 -16.73 3.41
CA GLY A 71 2.79 -17.76 3.21
C GLY A 71 4.09 -17.26 2.59
N LEU A 72 4.12 -16.01 2.10
CA LEU A 72 5.31 -15.42 1.50
C LEU A 72 6.17 -14.73 2.58
N PRO A 73 7.51 -14.93 2.58
CA PRO A 73 8.42 -14.08 3.33
C PRO A 73 8.23 -12.60 2.96
N TYR A 74 8.36 -11.74 3.96
CA TYR A 74 8.34 -10.30 3.72
C TYR A 74 9.63 -9.89 2.98
N ASN A 75 9.49 -9.15 1.87
CA ASN A 75 10.65 -8.58 1.19
C ASN A 75 11.16 -7.37 1.98
N THR A 76 12.32 -7.51 2.63
CA THR A 76 12.91 -6.45 3.47
C THR A 76 13.79 -5.49 2.70
N GLU A 77 14.08 -5.76 1.42
CA GLU A 77 14.96 -4.95 0.56
C GLU A 77 16.26 -4.54 1.28
N PRO A 78 17.06 -5.51 1.75
CA PRO A 78 18.23 -5.17 2.54
C PRO A 78 19.25 -4.38 1.68
N PRO A 79 19.93 -3.37 2.25
CA PRO A 79 21.02 -2.72 1.56
C PRO A 79 22.11 -3.75 1.16
N PRO A 80 22.82 -3.57 0.03
CA PRO A 80 22.74 -2.44 -0.92
C PRO A 80 21.71 -2.61 -2.05
N GLN A 81 20.74 -3.54 -1.95
CA GLN A 81 19.83 -3.80 -3.07
C GLN A 81 18.90 -2.59 -3.34
N PRO A 82 18.61 -2.29 -4.61
CA PRO A 82 17.65 -1.24 -4.96
C PRO A 82 16.22 -1.68 -4.61
N ALA A 83 15.33 -0.69 -4.49
CA ALA A 83 13.90 -0.93 -4.36
C ALA A 83 13.38 -1.77 -5.54
N THR A 84 12.61 -2.79 -5.19
CA THR A 84 12.12 -3.82 -6.11
C THR A 84 10.76 -3.43 -6.68
N LEU A 85 9.77 -3.02 -5.89
CA LEU A 85 8.44 -2.58 -6.37
C LEU A 85 7.90 -3.47 -7.52
N ARG A 86 8.00 -4.78 -7.39
CA ARG A 86 7.74 -5.73 -8.48
C ARG A 86 6.24 -5.87 -8.75
N THR A 87 5.93 -6.25 -9.99
CA THR A 87 4.58 -6.68 -10.37
C THR A 87 4.23 -8.06 -9.79
N PHE A 88 2.99 -8.50 -10.02
CA PHE A 88 2.57 -9.89 -9.76
C PHE A 88 3.56 -10.92 -10.32
N ARG A 89 4.08 -10.69 -11.53
CA ARG A 89 5.05 -11.58 -12.18
C ARG A 89 6.33 -11.74 -11.35
N GLY A 90 6.88 -10.63 -10.87
CA GLY A 90 8.06 -10.67 -10.00
C GLY A 90 7.79 -11.39 -8.68
N VAL A 91 6.63 -11.15 -8.05
CA VAL A 91 6.25 -11.85 -6.80
C VAL A 91 6.14 -13.37 -7.02
N VAL A 92 5.58 -13.81 -8.14
CA VAL A 92 5.50 -15.24 -8.48
C VAL A 92 6.90 -15.85 -8.69
N GLN A 93 7.81 -15.10 -9.30
CA GLN A 93 9.18 -15.57 -9.57
C GLN A 93 10.04 -15.67 -8.30
N THR A 94 9.93 -14.69 -7.41
CA THR A 94 10.80 -14.61 -6.23
C THR A 94 10.18 -15.19 -4.97
N ASN A 95 8.87 -15.45 -4.99
CA ASN A 95 8.11 -15.97 -3.85
C ASN A 95 8.26 -15.12 -2.57
N THR A 96 8.39 -13.79 -2.73
CA THR A 96 8.48 -12.81 -1.63
C THR A 96 7.70 -11.56 -1.99
N ALA A 97 7.18 -10.84 -1.00
CA ALA A 97 6.47 -9.58 -1.24
C ALA A 97 6.59 -8.60 -0.07
N HIS A 98 6.75 -7.31 -0.37
CA HIS A 98 6.44 -6.23 0.56
C HIS A 98 5.02 -5.67 0.32
N CYS A 99 4.63 -4.57 0.99
CA CYS A 99 3.27 -4.04 0.97
C CYS A 99 2.72 -3.71 -0.44
N LEU A 100 3.43 -2.92 -1.25
CA LEU A 100 3.00 -2.57 -2.62
C LEU A 100 2.91 -3.80 -3.53
N GLU A 101 3.92 -4.67 -3.50
CA GLU A 101 3.95 -5.90 -4.29
C GLU A 101 2.76 -6.82 -3.96
N ALA A 102 2.39 -6.90 -2.68
CA ALA A 102 1.22 -7.64 -2.24
C ALA A 102 -0.10 -6.98 -2.67
N ALA A 103 -0.18 -5.64 -2.65
CA ALA A 103 -1.35 -4.92 -3.14
C ALA A 103 -1.55 -5.13 -4.65
N LEU A 104 -0.50 -5.02 -5.45
CA LEU A 104 -0.52 -5.26 -6.89
C LEU A 104 -0.84 -6.72 -7.22
N THR A 105 -0.21 -7.67 -6.53
CA THR A 105 -0.52 -9.10 -6.67
C THR A 105 -2.00 -9.39 -6.39
N SER A 106 -2.54 -8.80 -5.33
CA SER A 106 -3.95 -8.94 -4.99
C SER A 106 -4.85 -8.35 -6.06
N ALA A 107 -4.53 -7.15 -6.56
CA ALA A 107 -5.27 -6.49 -7.63
C ALA A 107 -5.27 -7.33 -8.91
N VAL A 108 -4.11 -7.81 -9.38
CA VAL A 108 -4.02 -8.65 -10.59
C VAL A 108 -4.83 -9.93 -10.47
N ILE A 109 -4.74 -10.63 -9.34
CA ILE A 109 -5.46 -11.89 -9.16
C ILE A 109 -6.97 -11.64 -9.07
N LEU A 110 -7.41 -10.70 -8.23
CA LEU A 110 -8.83 -10.52 -7.93
C LEU A 110 -9.58 -9.78 -9.04
N GLU A 111 -8.89 -9.01 -9.87
CA GLU A 111 -9.46 -8.44 -11.09
C GLU A 111 -9.92 -9.52 -12.08
N GLN A 112 -9.21 -10.66 -12.16
CA GLN A 112 -9.62 -11.82 -12.95
C GLN A 112 -10.89 -12.50 -12.42
N HIS A 113 -11.29 -12.18 -11.19
CA HIS A 113 -12.52 -12.68 -10.53
C HIS A 113 -13.58 -11.57 -10.37
N GLY A 114 -13.44 -10.47 -11.11
CA GLY A 114 -14.45 -9.41 -11.18
C GLY A 114 -14.38 -8.36 -10.07
N LEU A 115 -13.33 -8.35 -9.24
CA LEU A 115 -13.12 -7.28 -8.27
C LEU A 115 -12.33 -6.14 -8.90
N PRO A 116 -12.76 -4.87 -8.78
CA PRO A 116 -11.98 -3.76 -9.31
C PRO A 116 -10.61 -3.67 -8.59
N PRO A 117 -9.53 -3.24 -9.29
CA PRO A 117 -8.18 -3.16 -8.74
C PRO A 117 -8.01 -1.92 -7.85
N LEU A 118 -8.77 -1.88 -6.75
CA LEU A 118 -8.77 -0.78 -5.81
C LEU A 118 -7.67 -0.98 -4.75
N VAL A 119 -6.91 0.07 -4.49
CA VAL A 119 -5.94 0.13 -3.39
C VAL A 119 -6.30 1.25 -2.43
N LEU A 120 -6.05 1.02 -1.15
CA LEU A 120 -6.04 2.05 -0.12
C LEU A 120 -4.57 2.39 0.16
N SER A 121 -4.22 3.67 0.00
CA SER A 121 -2.91 4.23 0.35
C SER A 121 -3.03 5.08 1.60
N PHE A 122 -2.05 4.97 2.50
CA PHE A 122 -1.90 5.83 3.66
C PHE A 122 -0.74 6.78 3.45
N GLU A 123 -0.92 7.99 3.96
CA GLU A 123 0.14 8.96 4.18
C GLU A 123 0.50 8.94 5.67
N SER A 124 1.79 9.08 5.97
CA SER A 124 2.31 9.00 7.33
C SER A 124 3.30 10.12 7.67
N VAL A 125 3.35 10.48 8.95
CA VAL A 125 4.23 11.57 9.44
C VAL A 125 5.73 11.29 9.26
N ASP A 126 6.11 10.04 9.14
CA ASP A 126 7.48 9.56 8.98
C ASP A 126 7.78 9.03 7.58
N GLU A 127 6.89 9.30 6.61
CA GLU A 127 7.03 8.93 5.20
C GLU A 127 7.16 7.41 4.97
N LEU A 128 6.82 6.59 5.98
CA LEU A 128 6.75 5.15 5.90
C LEU A 128 5.35 4.71 5.50
N ASP A 129 4.94 5.11 4.30
CA ASP A 129 3.59 4.89 3.79
C ASP A 129 3.24 3.41 3.61
N HIS A 130 1.95 3.11 3.64
CA HIS A 130 1.45 1.74 3.53
C HIS A 130 0.30 1.64 2.54
N VAL A 131 0.35 0.62 1.70
CA VAL A 131 -0.64 0.35 0.66
C VAL A 131 -1.18 -1.07 0.78
N MET A 132 -2.46 -1.21 0.49
CA MET A 132 -3.18 -2.47 0.56
C MET A 132 -4.26 -2.54 -0.49
N PHE A 133 -4.57 -3.75 -0.97
CA PHE A 133 -5.74 -3.96 -1.80
C PHE A 133 -7.00 -3.88 -0.96
N VAL A 134 -8.04 -3.22 -1.46
CA VAL A 134 -9.33 -3.09 -0.78
C VAL A 134 -10.47 -3.60 -1.65
N TYR A 135 -11.48 -4.15 -0.99
CA TYR A 135 -12.64 -4.72 -1.67
C TYR A 135 -13.91 -4.46 -0.85
N ARG A 136 -15.05 -4.51 -1.52
CA ARG A 136 -16.37 -4.42 -0.90
C ARG A 136 -17.10 -5.76 -1.04
N ARG A 137 -17.66 -6.28 0.05
CA ARG A 137 -18.49 -7.49 0.08
C ARG A 137 -19.67 -7.26 1.02
N ALA A 138 -20.89 -7.55 0.55
CA ALA A 138 -22.13 -7.31 1.31
C ALA A 138 -22.15 -5.90 1.93
N ASP A 139 -21.86 -4.91 1.10
CA ASP A 139 -21.74 -3.48 1.45
C ASP A 139 -20.63 -3.05 2.41
N HIS A 140 -19.80 -3.98 2.89
CA HIS A 140 -18.72 -3.67 3.81
C HIS A 140 -17.34 -3.76 3.14
N TRP A 141 -16.47 -2.84 3.52
CA TRP A 141 -15.08 -2.76 3.10
C TRP A 141 -14.21 -3.72 3.90
N GLY A 142 -13.32 -4.42 3.20
CA GLY A 142 -12.23 -5.21 3.75
C GLY A 142 -10.93 -4.96 2.98
N SER A 143 -9.85 -5.61 3.39
CA SER A 143 -8.55 -5.44 2.75
C SER A 143 -7.72 -6.73 2.71
N VAL A 144 -6.83 -6.78 1.72
CA VAL A 144 -5.75 -7.76 1.62
C VAL A 144 -4.43 -7.00 1.71
N SER A 145 -3.55 -7.41 2.62
CA SER A 145 -2.29 -6.68 2.87
C SER A 145 -1.19 -7.59 3.40
N ARG A 146 0.06 -7.17 3.17
CA ARG A 146 1.28 -7.75 3.71
C ARG A 146 2.10 -6.64 4.37
N SER A 147 2.61 -6.89 5.58
CA SER A 147 3.45 -5.94 6.31
C SER A 147 4.50 -6.66 7.15
N ARG A 148 5.49 -5.89 7.63
CA ARG A 148 6.43 -6.28 8.71
C ARG A 148 5.76 -6.26 10.08
N ASP A 149 4.67 -5.51 10.20
CA ASP A 149 3.93 -5.33 11.45
C ASP A 149 2.60 -6.09 11.40
N PRO A 150 2.32 -6.96 12.39
CA PRO A 150 1.16 -7.84 12.36
C PRO A 150 -0.17 -7.07 12.26
N GLY A 151 -0.23 -5.88 12.86
CA GLY A 151 -1.44 -5.06 12.83
C GLY A 151 -1.73 -4.37 11.50
N LEU A 152 -0.79 -4.38 10.56
CA LEU A 152 -0.93 -3.76 9.24
C LEU A 152 -1.30 -4.76 8.13
N HIS A 153 -1.61 -6.02 8.50
CA HIS A 153 -2.17 -7.02 7.60
C HIS A 153 -3.66 -6.79 7.27
N GLY A 154 -4.23 -7.65 6.41
CA GLY A 154 -5.60 -7.50 5.92
C GLY A 154 -6.70 -7.48 6.98
N ARG A 155 -7.88 -7.01 6.57
CA ARG A 155 -9.09 -6.90 7.39
C ARG A 155 -10.23 -7.69 6.77
N LYS A 156 -11.09 -8.24 7.63
CA LYS A 156 -12.39 -8.80 7.23
C LYS A 156 -13.30 -7.69 6.69
N PRO A 157 -14.25 -7.99 5.79
CA PRO A 157 -15.15 -6.99 5.23
C PRO A 157 -16.22 -6.60 6.26
N MET A 158 -15.87 -5.72 7.20
CA MET A 158 -16.72 -5.32 8.34
C MET A 158 -16.82 -3.80 8.50
N PHE A 159 -16.31 -3.02 7.55
CA PHE A 159 -16.19 -1.57 7.67
C PHE A 159 -17.14 -0.87 6.70
N ALA A 160 -18.09 -0.06 7.21
CA ALA A 160 -19.10 0.58 6.36
C ALA A 160 -18.52 1.56 5.33
N THR A 161 -17.35 2.14 5.59
CA THR A 161 -16.71 3.13 4.71
C THR A 161 -15.20 2.92 4.61
N PRO A 162 -14.55 3.42 3.54
CA PRO A 162 -13.08 3.44 3.45
C PRO A 162 -12.43 4.16 4.65
N ARG A 163 -13.07 5.23 5.14
CA ARG A 163 -12.62 5.94 6.34
C ARG A 163 -12.64 5.05 7.58
N ALA A 164 -13.71 4.27 7.77
CA ALA A 164 -13.81 3.33 8.89
C ALA A 164 -12.76 2.22 8.79
N LEU A 165 -12.47 1.74 7.57
CA LEU A 165 -11.38 0.80 7.32
C LEU A 165 -10.03 1.43 7.67
N ALA A 166 -9.73 2.64 7.21
CA ALA A 166 -8.51 3.38 7.52
C ALA A 166 -8.32 3.58 9.03
N LEU A 167 -9.38 3.98 9.75
CA LEU A 167 -9.35 4.12 11.21
C LEU A 167 -9.00 2.82 11.95
N SER A 168 -9.26 1.65 11.35
CA SER A 168 -8.90 0.35 11.93
C SER A 168 -7.38 0.08 11.92
N TYR A 169 -6.61 0.88 11.17
CA TYR A 169 -5.16 0.79 11.09
C TYR A 169 -4.44 1.79 11.99
N VAL A 170 -5.12 2.84 12.48
CA VAL A 170 -4.50 3.91 13.29
C VAL A 170 -3.72 3.38 14.49
N ASP A 171 -4.34 2.53 15.32
CA ASP A 171 -3.68 2.01 16.52
C ASP A 171 -2.44 1.17 16.19
N PRO A 172 -2.50 0.19 15.28
CA PRO A 172 -1.32 -0.59 14.92
C PRO A 172 -0.28 0.12 14.06
N TYR A 173 -0.60 1.29 13.49
CA TYR A 173 0.37 2.10 12.76
C TYR A 173 1.30 2.90 13.68
N VAL A 174 0.86 3.19 14.91
CA VAL A 174 1.68 3.97 15.84
C VAL A 174 2.79 3.11 16.41
N ASP A 175 4.02 3.41 15.99
CA ASP A 175 5.26 2.85 16.53
C ASP A 175 6.11 3.96 17.19
N PHE A 176 7.44 3.92 17.06
CA PHE A 176 8.33 4.98 17.55
C PHE A 176 8.06 6.35 16.92
N THR A 177 7.73 6.37 15.64
CA THR A 177 7.60 7.58 14.79
C THR A 177 6.24 7.64 14.11
N GLY A 178 5.71 6.49 13.70
CA GLY A 178 4.54 6.33 12.85
C GLY A 178 3.28 6.99 13.37
N ARG A 179 2.54 7.58 12.43
CA ARG A 179 1.18 8.11 12.58
C ARG A 179 0.59 8.30 11.19
N ILE A 180 -0.59 7.73 10.94
CA ILE A 180 -1.36 8.01 9.72
C ILE A 180 -1.88 9.46 9.76
N THR A 181 -1.58 10.23 8.70
CA THR A 181 -2.04 11.61 8.50
C THR A 181 -3.14 11.70 7.44
N GLY A 182 -3.14 10.79 6.47
CA GLY A 182 -4.06 10.79 5.33
C GLY A 182 -4.38 9.40 4.81
N TYR A 183 -5.46 9.30 4.03
CA TYR A 183 -5.81 8.08 3.30
C TYR A 183 -6.48 8.42 1.96
N THR A 184 -6.30 7.55 0.97
CA THR A 184 -7.04 7.62 -0.30
C THR A 184 -7.33 6.24 -0.85
N VAL A 185 -8.45 6.10 -1.57
CA VAL A 185 -8.76 4.90 -2.35
C VAL A 185 -8.55 5.23 -3.81
N VAL A 186 -7.69 4.46 -4.47
CA VAL A 186 -7.32 4.66 -5.87
C VAL A 186 -7.68 3.42 -6.67
N ASP A 187 -8.29 3.64 -7.83
CA ASP A 187 -8.45 2.62 -8.85
C ASP A 187 -7.21 2.59 -9.75
N LEU A 188 -6.45 1.50 -9.73
CA LEU A 188 -5.20 1.38 -10.48
C LEU A 188 -5.39 1.47 -12.01
N ARG A 189 -6.63 1.43 -12.51
CA ARG A 189 -6.93 1.68 -13.93
C ARG A 189 -6.62 3.12 -14.35
N ILE A 190 -6.47 4.05 -13.41
CA ILE A 190 -6.02 5.43 -13.67
C ILE A 190 -4.64 5.48 -14.35
N LEU A 191 -3.82 4.43 -14.18
CA LEU A 191 -2.50 4.32 -14.80
C LEU A 191 -2.55 4.07 -16.32
N GLY A 192 -3.75 3.87 -16.88
CA GLY A 192 -3.98 3.73 -18.31
C GLY A 192 -3.17 2.58 -18.91
N ARG A 193 -2.36 2.90 -19.93
CA ARG A 193 -1.51 1.93 -20.64
C ARG A 193 -0.24 1.50 -19.87
N TYR A 194 0.02 2.06 -18.70
CA TYR A 194 1.19 1.66 -17.92
C TYR A 194 1.01 0.24 -17.38
N ASP A 195 1.83 -0.70 -17.86
CA ASP A 195 1.66 -2.12 -17.60
C ASP A 195 2.14 -2.54 -16.21
N TRP A 196 1.35 -2.22 -15.18
CA TRP A 196 1.60 -2.67 -13.81
C TRP A 196 1.18 -4.13 -13.57
N ARG A 197 0.49 -4.76 -14.53
CA ARG A 197 -0.07 -6.11 -14.39
C ARG A 197 0.90 -7.20 -14.84
N LEU A 198 1.55 -6.99 -15.98
CA LEU A 198 2.33 -8.02 -16.67
C LEU A 198 3.81 -7.66 -16.85
N SER A 199 4.21 -6.41 -16.60
CA SER A 199 5.63 -6.02 -16.73
C SER A 199 6.54 -6.95 -15.95
N SER A 200 7.64 -7.37 -16.57
CA SER A 200 8.72 -8.12 -15.92
C SER A 200 9.64 -7.25 -15.08
N GLY A 201 9.51 -5.92 -15.18
CA GLY A 201 10.30 -4.95 -14.42
C GLY A 201 9.59 -4.37 -13.22
N ASN A 202 10.27 -3.44 -12.57
CA ASN A 202 9.81 -2.71 -11.40
C ASN A 202 8.84 -1.60 -11.80
N VAL A 203 7.85 -1.30 -10.96
CA VAL A 203 6.77 -0.36 -11.29
C VAL A 203 6.78 0.91 -10.42
N PHE A 204 7.93 1.59 -10.39
CA PHE A 204 8.17 2.85 -9.65
C PHE A 204 7.10 3.92 -9.88
N LYS A 205 6.48 3.97 -11.07
CA LYS A 205 5.42 4.94 -11.36
C LYS A 205 4.18 4.73 -10.49
N VAL A 206 3.89 3.49 -10.06
CA VAL A 206 2.75 3.21 -9.17
C VAL A 206 2.96 3.88 -7.83
N GLU A 207 4.12 3.68 -7.22
CA GLU A 207 4.46 4.28 -5.92
C GLU A 207 4.42 5.81 -6.00
N ARG A 208 5.11 6.39 -6.98
CA ARG A 208 5.11 7.85 -7.20
C ARG A 208 3.69 8.40 -7.34
N MET A 209 2.86 7.75 -8.18
CA MET A 209 1.47 8.16 -8.34
C MET A 209 0.69 8.08 -7.03
N LEU A 210 0.90 7.04 -6.23
CA LEU A 210 0.21 6.89 -4.95
C LEU A 210 0.67 7.91 -3.91
N LEU A 211 1.94 8.32 -3.91
CA LEU A 211 2.48 9.37 -3.04
C LEU A 211 1.95 10.76 -3.43
N GLU A 212 1.82 11.03 -4.73
CA GLU A 212 1.35 12.32 -5.26
C GLU A 212 -0.19 12.43 -5.29
N TYR A 213 -0.91 11.31 -5.20
CA TYR A 213 -2.37 11.30 -5.26
C TYR A 213 -2.95 12.06 -4.06
N PRO A 214 -3.97 12.91 -4.21
CA PRO A 214 -4.53 13.64 -3.06
C PRO A 214 -5.10 12.72 -1.97
N HIS A 215 -4.48 12.71 -0.78
CA HIS A 215 -5.00 12.01 0.40
C HIS A 215 -6.01 12.87 1.17
N ARG A 216 -7.08 12.22 1.62
CA ARG A 216 -8.02 12.82 2.56
C ARG A 216 -7.43 12.77 3.96
N ARG A 217 -7.36 13.92 4.62
CA ARG A 217 -6.86 14.02 6.00
C ARG A 217 -7.61 13.07 6.94
N LEU A 218 -6.85 12.29 7.72
CA LEU A 218 -7.36 11.39 8.75
C LEU A 218 -7.01 11.93 10.14
N HIS A 219 -7.86 12.80 10.67
CA HIS A 219 -7.62 13.38 11.98
C HIS A 219 -7.68 12.31 13.10
N THR A 220 -6.61 12.25 13.89
CA THR A 220 -6.46 11.39 15.07
C THR A 220 -5.99 12.26 16.24
N SER A 221 -6.52 12.04 17.45
CA SER A 221 -6.17 12.85 18.63
C SER A 221 -4.70 12.70 19.02
N ASP A 222 -3.99 13.81 19.23
CA ASP A 222 -2.59 13.80 19.68
C ASP A 222 -2.42 13.08 21.02
N ARG A 223 -3.35 13.29 21.96
CA ARG A 223 -3.37 12.58 23.24
C ARG A 223 -3.49 11.06 23.07
N ARG A 224 -4.30 10.61 22.09
CA ARG A 224 -4.41 9.18 21.76
C ARG A 224 -3.11 8.64 21.17
N VAL A 225 -2.53 9.36 20.20
CA VAL A 225 -1.26 8.97 19.56
C VAL A 225 -0.12 8.91 20.59
N ALA A 226 -0.01 9.90 21.48
CA ALA A 226 0.98 9.90 22.56
C ALA A 226 0.83 8.69 23.49
N ARG A 227 -0.40 8.33 23.88
CA ARG A 227 -0.68 7.14 24.69
C ARG A 227 -0.30 5.84 23.96
N LEU A 228 -0.64 5.72 22.68
CA LEU A 228 -0.30 4.54 21.87
C LEU A 228 1.23 4.39 21.75
N ARG A 229 1.94 5.48 21.47
CA ARG A 229 3.40 5.51 21.36
C ARG A 229 4.08 5.17 22.68
N ALA A 230 3.59 5.70 23.81
CA ALA A 230 4.09 5.33 25.13
C ALA A 230 3.92 3.83 25.40
N ARG A 231 2.75 3.26 25.04
CA ARG A 231 2.50 1.82 25.15
C ARG A 231 3.44 1.00 24.25
N TYR A 232 3.66 1.44 23.01
CA TYR A 232 4.58 0.78 22.08
C TYR A 232 6.02 0.78 22.61
N ARG A 233 6.51 1.94 23.09
CA ARG A 233 7.83 2.06 23.71
C ARG A 233 7.98 1.13 24.93
N ALA A 234 6.98 1.11 25.82
CA ALA A 234 6.99 0.22 26.98
C ALA A 234 6.99 -1.26 26.58
N PHE A 235 6.28 -1.63 25.51
CA PHE A 235 6.32 -3.00 24.96
C PHE A 235 7.70 -3.33 24.39
N LYS A 236 8.30 -2.44 23.60
CA LYS A 236 9.63 -2.65 23.01
C LYS A 236 10.74 -2.73 24.05
N ALA A 237 10.64 -1.97 25.14
CA ALA A 237 11.58 -2.07 26.27
C ALA A 237 11.57 -3.46 26.92
N LYS A 238 10.40 -4.11 27.00
CA LYS A 238 10.26 -5.47 27.57
C LYS A 238 10.50 -6.58 26.56
N HIS A 239 10.26 -6.31 25.28
CA HIS A 239 10.29 -7.29 24.20
C HIS A 239 10.98 -6.71 22.94
N PRO A 240 12.32 -6.56 22.98
CA PRO A 240 13.09 -5.91 21.92
C PRO A 240 12.99 -6.62 20.56
N ASP A 241 12.75 -7.92 20.54
CA ASP A 241 12.67 -8.71 19.29
C ASP A 241 11.25 -9.04 18.85
N ARG A 242 10.23 -8.65 19.64
CA ARG A 242 8.83 -8.99 19.35
C ARG A 242 8.08 -7.85 18.69
N ARG A 243 7.04 -8.21 17.93
CA ARG A 243 6.04 -7.27 17.40
C ARG A 243 4.75 -7.36 18.22
N PRO A 244 4.09 -6.23 18.53
CA PRO A 244 2.89 -6.23 19.36
C PRO A 244 1.67 -6.80 18.63
N VAL A 245 0.89 -7.63 19.33
CA VAL A 245 -0.42 -8.14 18.88
C VAL A 245 -1.52 -7.90 19.92
N TYR A 246 -1.31 -6.93 20.82
CA TYR A 246 -2.18 -6.63 21.97
C TYR A 246 -3.38 -5.73 21.64
N TYR A 247 -3.62 -5.48 20.36
CA TYR A 247 -4.61 -4.52 19.90
C TYR A 247 -6.03 -5.03 20.14
N ARG A 248 -6.96 -4.10 20.39
CA ARG A 248 -8.39 -4.41 20.47
C ARG A 248 -8.93 -4.75 19.07
N ASN A 249 -10.09 -5.41 19.01
CA ASN A 249 -10.82 -5.71 17.78
C ASN A 249 -10.08 -6.61 16.76
N ARG A 250 -9.21 -7.50 17.25
CA ARG A 250 -8.50 -8.48 16.40
C ARG A 250 -9.42 -9.48 15.72
N ASP A 251 -10.64 -9.66 16.24
CA ASP A 251 -11.72 -10.41 15.59
C ASP A 251 -12.05 -9.87 14.19
N ARG A 252 -11.75 -8.58 13.91
CA ARG A 252 -11.94 -7.94 12.59
C ARG A 252 -10.75 -8.10 11.64
N TRP A 253 -9.64 -8.66 12.12
CA TRP A 253 -8.45 -8.87 11.30
C TRP A 253 -8.61 -10.15 10.47
N SER A 254 -8.00 -10.16 9.29
CA SER A 254 -7.78 -11.40 8.56
C SER A 254 -6.75 -12.28 9.30
N ALA A 255 -6.62 -13.54 8.89
CA ALA A 255 -5.58 -14.41 9.44
C ALA A 255 -4.20 -13.74 9.33
N LEU A 256 -3.37 -13.91 10.36
CA LEU A 256 -1.99 -13.43 10.36
C LEU A 256 -1.05 -14.51 9.82
N PRO A 257 0.10 -14.12 9.26
CA PRO A 257 1.22 -15.02 9.00
C PRO A 257 1.63 -15.84 10.23
N ALA A 258 2.20 -17.02 9.99
CA ALA A 258 2.56 -17.96 11.04
C ALA A 258 3.59 -17.35 12.02
N GLU A 259 4.53 -16.54 11.52
CA GLU A 259 5.57 -15.88 12.32
C GLU A 259 5.01 -14.96 13.43
N PHE A 260 3.77 -14.48 13.30
CA PHE A 260 3.11 -13.65 14.31
C PHE A 260 2.14 -14.40 15.21
N THR A 261 1.91 -15.70 14.95
CA THR A 261 0.96 -16.53 15.71
C THR A 261 1.62 -17.60 16.57
N ARG A 262 2.91 -17.90 16.33
CA ARG A 262 3.69 -18.92 17.03
C ARG A 262 4.07 -18.58 18.48
N TRP A 263 3.72 -17.39 18.95
CA TRP A 263 4.04 -16.91 20.30
C TRP A 263 2.73 -16.79 21.10
N ARG A 264 2.10 -17.92 21.38
CA ARG A 264 1.02 -18.01 22.37
C ARG A 264 1.60 -18.40 23.71
#